data_AF-A0A1C5JGT7-F1
#
_entry.id   AF-A0A1C5JGT7-F1
#
_cell.length_a   1.000
_cell.length_b   1.000
_cell.length_c   1.000
_cell.angle_alpha   90.00
_cell.angle_beta   90.00
_cell.angle_gamma   90.00
#
_symmetry.space_group_name_H-M   'P 1'
#
loop_
_entity.id
_entity.type
_entity.pdbx_description
1 polymer ?
#
loop_
_entity_poly.entity_id
_entity_poly.type
_entity_poly.pdbx_seq_one_letter_code
_entity_poly.pdbx_strand_id
1 'polypeptide(L)'
;MSQENRDRAMPARPAELSREDAGCIITARWHTNPGPSDLTGPDEVVIRVADDAAPEIRESGVTSAVLHRIGRQVDDMVAEFHELPSVGGYQVMVRRYLEGRLAELAQARGAKAEGFESDLLAAFQDVAGRGHGDPLAALASATGRSREALDHLLEVARQRNDHDGHPA
;
A
#
# COMPACT_ATOMS: atom_id res chain seq x y z
N MET A 1 40.30 -34.73 -27.75
CA MET A 1 38.85 -34.59 -27.92
C MET A 1 38.18 -35.07 -26.65
N SER A 2 38.04 -34.20 -25.65
CA SER A 2 37.20 -34.46 -24.47
C SER A 2 36.20 -33.33 -24.37
N GLN A 3 34.93 -33.66 -24.57
CA GLN A 3 33.80 -32.76 -24.40
C GLN A 3 33.76 -32.29 -22.94
N GLU A 4 33.91 -30.98 -22.78
CA GLU A 4 33.65 -30.23 -21.57
C GLU A 4 32.14 -30.36 -21.28
N ASN A 5 31.81 -31.08 -20.22
CA ASN A 5 30.48 -31.06 -19.61
C ASN A 5 30.24 -29.63 -19.13
N ARG A 6 29.60 -28.81 -19.97
CA ARG A 6 28.93 -27.60 -19.52
C ARG A 6 27.83 -28.07 -18.57
N ASP A 7 28.12 -27.96 -17.28
CA ASP A 7 27.11 -27.86 -16.24
C ASP A 7 26.11 -26.79 -16.68
N ARG A 8 25.00 -27.27 -17.24
CA ARG A 8 23.83 -26.48 -17.52
C ARG A 8 23.25 -26.15 -16.15
N ALA A 9 23.71 -25.04 -15.57
CA ALA A 9 23.04 -24.42 -14.44
C ALA A 9 21.56 -24.29 -14.86
N MET A 10 20.71 -25.16 -14.30
CA MET A 10 19.27 -25.05 -14.47
C MET A 10 18.92 -23.64 -13.98
N PRO A 11 18.28 -22.79 -14.81
CA PRO A 11 17.84 -21.50 -14.32
C PRO A 11 16.99 -21.76 -13.08
N ALA A 12 17.29 -21.04 -11.99
CA ALA A 12 16.49 -21.09 -10.77
C ALA A 12 15.03 -20.95 -11.19
N ARG A 13 14.18 -21.89 -10.74
CA ARG A 13 12.75 -21.81 -11.07
C ARG A 13 12.26 -20.45 -10.59
N PRO A 14 11.59 -19.67 -11.46
CA PRO A 14 11.04 -18.39 -11.04
C PRO A 14 10.10 -18.65 -9.86
N ALA A 15 10.19 -17.80 -8.85
CA ALA A 15 9.25 -17.87 -7.75
C ALA A 15 7.88 -17.44 -8.28
N GLU A 16 6.85 -18.22 -7.96
CA GLU A 16 5.51 -17.98 -8.44
C GLU A 16 4.50 -18.01 -7.30
N LEU A 17 3.57 -17.08 -7.33
CA LEU A 17 2.37 -17.09 -6.50
C LEU A 17 1.17 -17.20 -7.42
N SER A 18 0.19 -18.02 -7.05
CA SER A 18 -1.06 -18.16 -7.80
C SER A 18 -2.27 -18.03 -6.88
N ARG A 19 -3.31 -17.37 -7.37
CA ARG A 19 -4.58 -17.16 -6.67
C ARG A 19 -5.72 -17.26 -7.66
N GLU A 20 -6.84 -17.77 -7.18
CA GLU A 20 -8.08 -17.76 -7.92
C GLU A 20 -8.98 -16.62 -7.41
N ASP A 21 -9.57 -15.85 -8.32
CA ASP A 21 -10.59 -14.85 -8.02
C ASP A 21 -11.68 -14.86 -9.10
N ALA A 22 -12.92 -15.04 -8.68
CA ALA A 22 -14.12 -14.91 -9.52
C ALA A 22 -14.06 -15.66 -10.87
N GLY A 23 -13.49 -16.86 -10.91
CA GLY A 23 -13.34 -17.65 -12.13
C GLY A 23 -12.14 -17.26 -13.00
N CYS A 24 -11.19 -16.49 -12.46
CA CYS A 24 -9.88 -16.23 -13.05
C CYS A 24 -8.77 -16.75 -12.14
N ILE A 25 -7.75 -17.36 -12.72
CA ILE A 25 -6.50 -17.72 -12.06
C ILE A 25 -5.46 -16.66 -12.42
N ILE A 26 -4.89 -16.05 -11.39
CA ILE A 26 -3.86 -15.02 -11.49
C ILE A 26 -2.57 -15.63 -10.98
N THR A 27 -1.53 -15.59 -11.81
CA THR A 27 -0.20 -16.08 -11.45
C THR A 27 0.80 -14.95 -11.62
N ALA A 28 1.47 -14.57 -10.55
CA ALA A 28 2.56 -13.60 -10.55
C ALA A 28 3.89 -14.34 -10.44
N ARG A 29 4.87 -13.93 -11.25
CA ARG A 29 6.19 -14.58 -11.34
C ARG A 29 7.32 -13.58 -11.15
N TRP A 30 8.29 -13.97 -10.34
CA TRP A 30 9.52 -13.24 -10.09
C TRP A 30 10.71 -14.10 -10.52
N HIS A 31 11.60 -13.51 -11.32
CA HIS A 31 12.93 -14.03 -11.53
C HIS A 31 13.75 -13.69 -10.28
N THR A 32 14.03 -14.70 -9.47
CA THR A 32 14.89 -14.55 -8.30
C THR A 32 16.34 -14.38 -8.77
N ASN A 33 16.68 -13.18 -9.26
CA ASN A 33 18.07 -12.79 -9.41
C ASN A 33 18.56 -12.29 -8.04
N PRO A 34 19.80 -12.64 -7.63
CA PRO A 34 20.42 -12.10 -6.43
C PRO A 34 20.87 -10.65 -6.71
N GLY A 35 19.91 -9.77 -6.95
CA GLY A 35 20.08 -8.31 -6.94
C GLY A 35 19.68 -7.74 -5.59
N PRO A 36 19.98 -6.46 -5.31
CA PRO A 36 19.61 -5.83 -4.05
C PRO A 36 18.11 -6.01 -3.79
N SER A 37 17.76 -6.23 -2.52
CA SER A 37 16.43 -6.48 -1.98
C SER A 37 15.54 -5.23 -2.05
N ASP A 38 15.39 -4.69 -3.26
CA ASP A 38 14.43 -3.65 -3.58
C ASP A 38 13.05 -4.30 -3.75
N LEU A 39 12.01 -3.57 -3.34
CA LEU A 39 10.61 -3.98 -3.51
C LEU A 39 10.28 -4.00 -5.00
N THR A 40 10.50 -5.15 -5.64
CA THR A 40 10.23 -5.37 -7.06
C THR A 40 8.86 -6.01 -7.25
N GLY A 41 8.12 -5.49 -8.22
CA GLY A 41 6.92 -6.14 -8.73
C GLY A 41 7.26 -7.44 -9.46
N PRO A 42 6.25 -8.26 -9.79
CA PRO A 42 6.46 -9.44 -10.62
C PRO A 42 6.94 -9.03 -12.01
N ASP A 43 7.84 -9.83 -12.59
CA ASP A 43 8.27 -9.65 -13.98
C ASP A 43 7.15 -10.03 -14.96
N GLU A 44 6.27 -10.93 -14.55
CA GLU A 44 5.14 -11.40 -15.34
C GLU A 44 3.90 -11.63 -14.47
N VAL A 45 2.75 -11.18 -14.96
CA VAL A 45 1.43 -11.53 -14.42
C VAL A 45 0.63 -12.23 -15.52
N VAL A 46 0.29 -13.49 -15.27
CA VAL A 46 -0.53 -14.31 -16.17
C VAL A 46 -1.93 -14.38 -15.61
N ILE A 47 -2.93 -13.97 -16.40
CA ILE A 47 -4.34 -14.06 -16.06
C ILE A 47 -4.98 -15.08 -16.99
N ARG A 48 -5.59 -16.12 -16.41
CA ARG A 48 -6.29 -17.17 -17.15
C ARG A 48 -7.72 -17.24 -16.65
N VAL A 49 -8.67 -17.42 -17.55
CA VAL A 49 -10.02 -17.85 -17.16
C VAL A 49 -9.91 -19.29 -16.67
N ALA A 50 -10.48 -19.59 -15.50
CA ALA A 50 -10.48 -20.93 -14.94
C ALA A 50 -11.33 -21.87 -15.81
N ASP A 51 -10.96 -23.14 -15.87
CA ASP A 51 -11.65 -24.12 -16.73
C ASP A 51 -13.10 -24.35 -16.28
N ASP A 52 -13.35 -24.19 -14.97
CA ASP A 52 -14.65 -24.29 -14.31
C ASP A 52 -15.35 -22.95 -14.10
N ALA A 53 -14.84 -21.86 -14.70
CA ALA A 53 -15.45 -20.54 -14.61
C ALA A 53 -16.89 -20.55 -15.11
N ALA A 54 -17.72 -19.72 -14.47
CA ALA A 54 -19.12 -19.55 -14.85
C ALA A 54 -19.25 -19.16 -16.35
N PRO A 55 -20.30 -19.61 -17.06
CA PRO A 55 -20.46 -19.36 -18.49
C PRO A 55 -20.30 -17.89 -18.88
N GLU A 56 -20.84 -16.99 -18.06
CA GLU A 56 -20.80 -15.54 -18.29
C GLU A 56 -19.36 -15.01 -18.29
N ILE A 57 -18.48 -15.57 -17.45
CA ILE A 57 -17.06 -15.22 -17.37
C ILE A 57 -16.27 -15.83 -18.53
N ARG A 58 -16.61 -17.05 -18.96
CA ARG A 58 -15.97 -17.66 -20.13
C ARG A 58 -16.31 -16.93 -21.43
N GLU A 59 -17.54 -16.44 -21.55
CA GLU A 59 -17.99 -15.67 -22.71
C GLU A 59 -17.42 -14.25 -22.70
N SER A 60 -17.42 -13.58 -21.54
CA SER A 60 -16.96 -12.20 -21.41
C SER A 60 -15.42 -12.09 -21.32
N GLY A 61 -14.75 -13.16 -20.89
CA GLY A 61 -13.31 -13.20 -20.69
C GLY A 61 -12.80 -12.21 -19.65
N VAL A 62 -11.53 -11.79 -19.82
CA VAL A 62 -10.87 -10.82 -18.95
C VAL A 62 -11.29 -9.41 -19.36
N THR A 63 -12.22 -8.83 -18.63
CA THR A 63 -12.71 -7.46 -18.85
C THR A 63 -11.87 -6.42 -18.10
N SER A 64 -12.02 -5.13 -18.43
CA SER A 64 -11.36 -4.04 -17.68
C SER A 64 -11.73 -4.01 -16.20
N ALA A 65 -12.96 -4.39 -15.85
CA ALA A 65 -13.39 -4.49 -14.45
C ALA A 65 -12.65 -5.62 -13.71
N VAL A 66 -12.41 -6.74 -14.39
CA VAL A 66 -11.60 -7.86 -13.88
C VAL A 66 -10.15 -7.41 -13.73
N LEU A 67 -9.56 -6.75 -14.72
CA LEU A 67 -8.19 -6.22 -14.62
C LEU A 67 -8.01 -5.26 -13.44
N HIS A 68 -8.96 -4.34 -13.21
CA HIS A 68 -8.89 -3.42 -12.08
C HIS A 68 -8.92 -4.16 -10.74
N ARG A 69 -9.74 -5.20 -10.62
CA ARG A 69 -9.81 -6.03 -9.41
C ARG A 69 -8.51 -6.81 -9.19
N ILE A 70 -7.98 -7.40 -10.26
CA ILE A 70 -6.72 -8.15 -10.24
C ILE A 70 -5.56 -7.27 -9.81
N GLY A 71 -5.53 -5.99 -10.17
CA GLY A 71 -4.48 -5.07 -9.72
C GLY A 71 -4.26 -5.10 -8.20
N ARG A 72 -5.34 -5.03 -7.41
CA ARG A 72 -5.25 -5.14 -5.94
C ARG A 72 -4.71 -6.49 -5.49
N GLN A 73 -5.11 -7.56 -6.15
CA GLN A 73 -4.68 -8.90 -5.80
C GLN A 73 -3.19 -9.13 -6.12
N VAL A 74 -2.70 -8.53 -7.20
CA VAL A 74 -1.27 -8.52 -7.51
C VAL A 74 -0.49 -7.73 -6.46
N ASP A 75 -1.00 -6.57 -6.00
CA ASP A 75 -0.37 -5.82 -4.91
C ASP A 75 -0.26 -6.65 -3.62
N ASP A 76 -1.31 -7.41 -3.28
CA ASP A 76 -1.30 -8.32 -2.14
C ASP A 76 -0.31 -9.49 -2.34
N MET A 77 -0.18 -10.02 -3.55
CA MET A 77 0.81 -11.05 -3.89
C MET A 77 2.25 -10.52 -3.84
N VAL A 78 2.48 -9.26 -4.23
CA VAL A 78 3.78 -8.58 -4.07
C VAL A 78 4.11 -8.45 -2.59
N ALA A 79 3.15 -8.01 -1.77
CA ALA A 79 3.35 -7.91 -0.34
C ALA A 79 3.70 -9.28 0.28
N GLU A 80 2.96 -10.33 -0.07
CA GLU A 80 3.25 -11.70 0.39
C GLU A 80 4.64 -12.18 -0.05
N PHE A 81 5.02 -11.93 -1.30
CA PHE A 81 6.33 -12.30 -1.83
C PHE A 81 7.49 -11.63 -1.06
N HIS A 82 7.29 -10.39 -0.62
CA HIS A 82 8.27 -9.62 0.18
C HIS A 82 8.06 -9.73 1.69
N GLU A 83 7.22 -10.66 2.16
CA GLU A 83 6.87 -10.84 3.58
C GLU A 83 6.33 -9.56 4.26
N LEU A 84 5.72 -8.68 3.48
CA LEU A 84 5.09 -7.45 3.94
C LEU A 84 3.61 -7.68 4.25
N PRO A 85 3.02 -6.85 5.13
CA PRO A 85 1.57 -6.75 5.22
C PRO A 85 0.97 -6.40 3.84
N SER A 86 -0.14 -7.05 3.49
CA SER A 86 -0.93 -6.70 2.31
C SER A 86 -1.21 -5.20 2.25
N VAL A 87 -1.47 -4.62 1.07
CA VAL A 87 -1.72 -3.17 0.97
C VAL A 87 -2.91 -2.75 1.85
N GLY A 88 -3.95 -3.57 1.90
CA GLY A 88 -5.06 -3.39 2.84
C GLY A 88 -4.63 -3.50 4.31
N GLY A 89 -3.76 -4.46 4.64
CA GLY A 89 -3.19 -4.62 5.98
C GLY A 89 -2.33 -3.42 6.40
N TYR A 90 -1.50 -2.91 5.51
CA TYR A 90 -0.70 -1.71 5.71
C TYR A 90 -1.59 -0.49 5.97
N GLN A 91 -2.63 -0.27 5.15
CA GLN A 91 -3.60 0.81 5.36
C GLN A 91 -4.28 0.72 6.73
N VAL A 92 -4.66 -0.48 7.18
CA VAL A 92 -5.23 -0.69 8.52
C VAL A 92 -4.20 -0.38 9.61
N MET A 93 -2.94 -0.79 9.45
CA MET A 93 -1.87 -0.49 10.40
C MET A 93 -1.63 1.01 10.52
N VAL A 94 -1.50 1.72 9.40
CA VAL A 94 -1.31 3.18 9.37
C VAL A 94 -2.50 3.90 10.00
N ARG A 95 -3.73 3.45 9.73
CA ARG A 95 -4.93 4.03 10.35
C ARG A 95 -4.90 3.90 11.87
N ARG A 96 -4.64 2.69 12.39
CA ARG A 96 -4.54 2.45 13.85
C ARG A 96 -3.42 3.24 14.49
N TYR A 97 -2.30 3.37 13.80
CA TYR A 97 -1.19 4.21 14.25
C TYR A 97 -1.62 5.67 14.39
N LEU A 98 -2.28 6.24 13.37
CA LEU A 98 -2.79 7.60 13.39
C LEU A 98 -3.86 7.82 14.47
N GLU A 99 -4.81 6.89 14.63
CA GLU A 99 -5.82 6.92 15.69
C GLU A 99 -5.16 6.98 17.08
N GLY A 100 -4.16 6.12 17.33
CA GLY A 100 -3.40 6.11 18.58
C GLY A 100 -2.60 7.39 18.79
N ARG A 101 -1.92 7.87 17.74
CA ARG A 101 -1.11 9.10 17.81
C ARG A 101 -1.94 10.34 18.12
N LEU A 102 -3.12 10.47 17.50
CA LEU A 102 -4.03 11.57 17.78
C LEU A 102 -4.59 11.49 19.20
N ALA A 103 -4.87 10.28 19.70
CA ALA A 103 -5.30 10.10 21.09
C ALA A 103 -4.20 10.49 22.10
N GLU A 104 -2.95 10.13 21.84
CA GLU A 104 -1.79 10.52 22.66
C GLU A 104 -1.62 12.05 22.71
N LEU A 105 -1.67 12.70 21.54
CA LEU A 105 -1.54 14.16 21.44
C LEU A 105 -2.69 14.88 22.17
N ALA A 106 -3.92 14.39 22.01
CA ALA A 106 -5.07 14.92 22.72
C ALA A 106 -4.95 14.74 24.24
N GLN A 107 -4.41 13.61 24.71
CA GLN A 107 -4.14 13.38 26.13
C GLN A 107 -3.06 14.32 26.65
N ALA A 108 -1.95 14.49 25.92
CA ALA A 108 -0.85 15.36 26.30
C ALA A 108 -1.27 16.83 26.39
N ARG A 109 -2.18 17.28 25.53
CA ARG A 109 -2.75 18.63 25.58
C ARG A 109 -3.60 18.87 26.83
N GLY A 110 -4.20 17.83 27.41
CA GLY A 110 -5.27 17.99 28.41
C GLY A 110 -6.56 18.54 27.79
N ALA A 111 -7.68 18.45 28.51
CA ALA A 111 -9.05 18.61 28.00
C ALA A 111 -9.46 20.01 27.45
N LYS A 112 -8.54 20.84 26.96
CA LYS A 112 -8.86 22.06 26.20
C LYS A 112 -9.01 21.71 24.71
N ALA A 113 -10.12 22.13 24.13
CA ALA A 113 -10.50 21.80 22.75
C ALA A 113 -9.66 22.49 21.67
N GLU A 114 -8.86 23.49 22.03
CA GLU A 114 -8.02 24.25 21.11
C GLU A 114 -6.73 23.50 20.78
N GLY A 115 -6.35 23.41 19.50
CA GLY A 115 -5.08 22.79 19.08
C GLY A 115 -5.22 21.42 18.41
N PHE A 116 -6.45 20.97 18.15
CA PHE A 116 -6.67 19.76 17.34
C PHE A 116 -6.04 19.89 15.94
N GLU A 117 -6.03 21.10 15.37
CA GLU A 117 -5.37 21.40 14.10
C GLU A 117 -3.85 21.17 14.20
N SER A 118 -3.24 21.56 15.32
CA SER A 118 -1.81 21.31 15.59
C SER A 118 -1.52 19.82 15.76
N ASP A 119 -2.39 19.05 16.41
CA ASP A 119 -2.26 17.59 16.50
C ASP A 119 -2.33 16.93 15.12
N LEU A 120 -3.29 17.37 14.28
CA LEU A 120 -3.43 16.89 12.91
C LEU A 120 -2.17 17.19 12.10
N LEU A 121 -1.60 18.38 12.23
CA LEU A 121 -0.38 18.75 11.53
C LEU A 121 0.82 17.92 12.01
N ALA A 122 0.96 17.69 13.31
CA ALA A 122 2.02 16.85 13.86
C ALA A 122 1.92 15.40 13.36
N ALA A 123 0.71 14.84 13.35
CA ALA A 123 0.45 13.49 12.83
C ALA A 123 0.69 13.41 11.31
N PHE A 124 0.29 14.43 10.55
CA PHE A 124 0.56 14.55 9.11
C PHE A 124 2.07 14.52 8.82
N GLN A 125 2.83 15.37 9.52
CA GLN A 125 4.27 15.51 9.33
C GLN A 125 5.02 14.22 9.70
N ASP A 126 4.62 13.53 10.77
CA ASP A 126 5.23 12.26 11.16
C ASP A 126 4.99 11.17 10.10
N VAL A 127 3.75 11.02 9.59
CA VAL A 127 3.45 10.03 8.55
C VAL A 127 4.14 10.38 7.22
N ALA A 128 4.17 11.66 6.84
CA ALA A 128 4.91 12.13 5.67
C ALA A 128 6.43 11.89 5.81
N GLY A 129 7.01 12.19 6.98
CA GLY A 129 8.43 12.00 7.26
C GLY A 129 8.87 10.54 7.27
N ARG A 130 7.95 9.61 7.52
CA ARG A 130 8.16 8.15 7.39
C ARG A 130 8.07 7.65 5.94
N GLY A 131 7.86 8.53 4.96
CA GLY A 131 7.83 8.18 3.54
C GLY A 131 6.50 7.62 3.05
N HIS A 132 5.39 7.82 3.77
CA HIS A 132 4.09 7.37 3.31
C HIS A 132 3.63 8.15 2.07
N GLY A 133 3.23 7.45 1.01
CA GLY A 133 2.92 8.06 -0.30
C GLY A 133 1.73 9.01 -0.32
N ASP A 134 0.65 8.73 0.43
CA ASP A 134 -0.49 9.65 0.59
C ASP A 134 -0.89 9.85 2.07
N PRO A 135 -0.20 10.73 2.82
CA PRO A 135 -0.49 10.99 4.23
C PRO A 135 -1.88 11.60 4.46
N LEU A 136 -2.40 12.35 3.49
CA LEU A 136 -3.71 13.00 3.61
C LEU A 136 -4.85 11.97 3.51
N ALA A 137 -4.75 10.99 2.61
CA ALA A 137 -5.69 9.87 2.58
C ALA A 137 -5.68 9.07 3.88
N ALA A 138 -4.49 8.85 4.45
CA ALA A 138 -4.37 8.14 5.72
C ALA A 138 -5.08 8.87 6.87
N LEU A 139 -4.94 10.20 6.95
CA LEU A 139 -5.67 11.03 7.92
C LEU A 139 -7.19 11.03 7.68
N ALA A 140 -7.64 11.08 6.43
CA ALA A 140 -9.06 11.01 6.10
C ALA A 140 -9.67 9.69 6.60
N SER A 141 -8.95 8.59 6.38
CA SER A 141 -9.34 7.26 6.87
C SER A 141 -9.37 7.20 8.40
N ALA A 142 -8.37 7.76 9.09
CA ALA A 142 -8.28 7.71 10.56
C ALA A 142 -9.28 8.63 11.27
N THR A 143 -9.61 9.78 10.68
CA THR A 143 -10.48 10.79 11.32
C THR A 143 -11.92 10.73 10.85
N GLY A 144 -12.21 9.99 9.77
CA GLY A 144 -13.52 9.96 9.12
C GLY A 144 -13.91 11.29 8.44
N ARG A 145 -12.96 12.21 8.26
CA ARG A 145 -13.18 13.53 7.64
C ARG A 145 -12.87 13.48 6.14
N SER A 146 -13.48 14.40 5.39
CA SER A 146 -13.13 14.57 3.98
C SER A 146 -11.73 15.16 3.82
N ARG A 147 -11.12 14.96 2.65
CA ARG A 147 -9.78 15.49 2.34
C ARG A 147 -9.79 17.03 2.40
N GLU A 148 -10.84 17.66 1.88
CA GLU A 148 -10.99 19.11 1.85
C GLU A 148 -11.06 19.70 3.26
N ALA A 149 -11.80 19.05 4.17
CA ALA A 149 -11.88 19.47 5.56
C ALA A 149 -10.53 19.35 6.26
N LEU A 150 -9.76 18.30 5.97
CA LEU A 150 -8.43 18.12 6.53
C LEU A 150 -7.41 19.10 5.97
N ASP A 151 -7.43 19.36 4.66
CA ASP A 151 -6.56 20.37 4.04
C ASP A 151 -6.78 21.75 4.68
N HIS A 152 -8.04 22.15 4.87
CA HIS A 152 -8.35 23.40 5.54
C HIS A 152 -7.80 23.45 6.98
N LEU A 153 -7.95 22.37 7.76
CA LEU A 153 -7.42 22.31 9.13
C LEU A 153 -5.89 22.34 9.17
N LEU A 154 -5.23 21.68 8.22
CA LEU A 154 -3.78 21.69 8.09
C LEU A 154 -3.27 23.08 7.69
N GLU A 155 -3.99 23.81 6.82
CA GLU A 155 -3.67 25.21 6.51
C GLU A 155 -3.78 26.10 7.75
N VAL A 156 -4.88 26.00 8.51
CA VAL A 156 -5.05 26.74 9.76
C VAL A 156 -3.92 26.43 10.75
N ALA A 157 -3.54 25.16 10.88
CA ALA A 157 -2.43 24.76 11.75
C ALA A 157 -1.09 25.36 11.33
N ARG A 158 -0.79 25.36 10.02
CA ARG A 158 0.45 25.93 9.47
C ARG A 158 0.50 27.44 9.72
N GLN A 159 -0.59 28.15 9.45
CA GLN A 159 -0.68 29.60 9.67
C GLN A 159 -0.46 29.98 11.13
N ARG A 160 -1.00 29.19 12.08
CA ARG A 160 -0.78 29.40 13.52
C ARG A 160 0.67 29.18 13.93
N ASN A 161 1.30 28.09 13.46
CA ASN A 161 2.71 27.83 13.74
C ASN A 161 3.64 28.92 13.17
N ASP A 162 3.34 29.45 11.99
CA ASP A 162 4.11 30.54 11.39
C ASP A 162 3.98 31.85 12.19
N HIS A 163 2.82 32.07 12.82
CA HIS A 163 2.55 33.25 13.65
C HIS A 163 3.23 33.18 15.03
N ASP A 164 3.26 31.99 15.65
CA ASP A 164 3.91 31.76 16.95
C ASP A 164 5.46 31.68 16.85
N GLY A 165 6.01 31.54 15.63
CA GLY A 165 7.45 31.49 15.35
C GLY A 165 8.16 32.85 15.23
N HIS A 166 7.45 33.98 15.36
CA HIS A 166 8.03 35.34 15.36
C HIS A 166 8.01 35.95 16.77
N PRO A 167 9.09 35.83 17.56
CA PRO A 167 9.27 36.69 18.72
C PRO A 167 9.63 38.10 18.22
N ALA A 168 8.85 39.09 18.64
CA ALA A 168 9.25 40.50 18.62
C ALA A 168 10.27 40.79 19.74
#